data_AF-A0A9E4BA67-F1
#
_entry.id   AF-A0A9E4BA67-F1
#
_cell.length_a   1.000
_cell.length_b   1.000
_cell.length_c   1.000
_cell.angle_alpha   90.00
_cell.angle_beta   90.00
_cell.angle_gamma   90.00
#
_symmetry.space_group_name_H-M   'P 1'
#
loop_
_entity.id
_entity.type
_entity.pdbx_description
1 polymer ?
#
loop_
_entity_poly.entity_id
_entity_poly.type
_entity_poly.pdbx_seq_one_letter_code
_entity_poly.pdbx_strand_id
1 'polypeptide(L)'
;MRFIQIRDLLPSEVWEKLADEQEMVITAQGKPIAILSYVSDANWEETLAAFRRVRAIQAVDELQKQSVENGLDKMDLEEVNREIQAVRKSTHYDKCLIL
;
A
#
# COMPACT_ATOMS: atom_id res chain seq x y z
N MET A 1 -5.66 -5.47 -20.03
CA MET A 1 -4.54 -4.73 -19.42
C MET A 1 -3.45 -4.50 -20.45
N ARG A 2 -3.32 -3.26 -20.90
CA ARG A 2 -2.31 -2.85 -21.88
C ARG A 2 -1.02 -2.41 -21.18
N PHE A 3 0.13 -2.77 -21.72
CA PHE A 3 1.45 -2.31 -21.25
C PHE A 3 1.98 -1.20 -22.16
N ILE A 4 2.44 -0.10 -21.58
CA ILE A 4 3.06 1.02 -22.30
C ILE A 4 4.46 1.25 -21.74
N GLN A 5 5.43 1.54 -22.61
CA GLN A 5 6.75 1.96 -22.16
C GLN A 5 6.72 3.44 -21.77
N ILE A 6 7.43 3.82 -20.71
CA ILE A 6 7.44 5.20 -20.21
C ILE A 6 7.85 6.24 -21.28
N ARG A 7 8.69 5.84 -22.23
CA ARG A 7 9.11 6.69 -23.38
C ARG A 7 7.99 6.92 -24.40
N ASP A 8 7.00 6.04 -24.44
CA ASP A 8 5.87 6.06 -25.38
C ASP A 8 4.61 6.63 -24.70
N LEU A 9 4.76 7.17 -23.48
CA LEU A 9 3.69 7.84 -22.73
C LEU A 9 3.41 9.23 -23.31
N LEU A 10 2.84 9.28 -24.51
CA LEU A 10 2.41 10.52 -25.14
C LEU A 10 1.01 10.89 -24.65
N PRO A 11 0.80 12.09 -24.07
CA PRO A 11 -0.48 12.42 -23.42
C PRO A 11 -1.71 12.23 -24.33
N SER A 12 -1.66 12.69 -25.58
CA SER A 12 -2.85 12.76 -26.46
C SER A 12 -3.48 11.41 -26.75
N GLU A 13 -2.70 10.37 -27.05
CA GLU A 13 -3.25 9.04 -27.37
C GLU A 13 -3.53 8.20 -26.13
N VAL A 14 -2.82 8.46 -25.03
CA VAL A 14 -2.96 7.67 -23.80
C VAL A 14 -4.32 7.93 -23.16
N TRP A 15 -4.85 9.16 -23.18
CA TRP A 15 -6.13 9.47 -22.56
C TRP A 15 -7.32 8.80 -23.25
N GLU A 16 -7.37 8.82 -24.59
CA GLU A 16 -8.42 8.14 -25.35
C GLU A 16 -8.38 6.62 -25.09
N LYS A 17 -7.17 6.04 -25.19
CA LYS A 17 -6.96 4.61 -24.97
C LYS A 17 -7.25 4.19 -23.53
N LEU A 18 -6.97 5.03 -22.54
CA LEU A 18 -7.21 4.74 -21.13
C LEU A 18 -8.71 4.80 -20.79
N ALA A 19 -9.47 5.71 -21.42
CA ALA A 19 -10.91 5.73 -21.28
C ALA A 19 -11.56 4.43 -21.79
N ASP A 20 -11.04 3.86 -22.89
CA ASP A 20 -11.53 2.58 -23.43
C ASP A 20 -11.06 1.37 -22.61
N GLU A 21 -9.77 1.30 -22.27
CA GLU A 21 -9.16 0.13 -21.62
C GLU A 21 -9.38 0.09 -20.09
N GLN A 22 -9.80 1.21 -19.49
CA GLN A 22 -9.97 1.46 -18.05
C GLN A 22 -8.68 1.38 -17.21
N GLU A 23 -7.74 0.52 -17.57
CA GLU A 23 -6.49 0.29 -16.86
C GLU A 23 -5.30 0.02 -17.80
N MET A 24 -4.15 0.60 -17.46
CA MET A 24 -2.89 0.43 -18.19
C MET A 24 -1.70 0.28 -17.25
N VAL A 25 -0.72 -0.51 -17.65
CA VAL A 25 0.54 -0.68 -16.90
C VAL A 25 1.65 0.06 -17.61
N ILE A 26 2.32 0.97 -16.89
CA ILE A 26 3.51 1.65 -17.38
C ILE A 26 4.73 0.81 -17.02
N THR A 27 5.61 0.64 -17.99
CA THR A 27 6.86 -0.09 -17.88
C THR A 27 8.07 0.80 -18.15
N ALA A 28 9.16 0.55 -17.44
CA ALA A 28 10.48 1.08 -17.75
C ALA A 28 11.43 -0.10 -17.97
N GLN A 29 12.05 -0.17 -19.14
CA GLN A 29 12.97 -1.26 -19.50
C GLN A 29 12.33 -2.65 -19.32
N GLY A 30 11.04 -2.76 -19.64
CA GLY A 30 10.27 -4.01 -19.51
C GLY A 30 9.80 -4.35 -18.10
N LYS A 31 10.12 -3.53 -17.09
CA LYS A 31 9.65 -3.71 -15.71
C LYS A 31 8.44 -2.82 -15.43
N PRO A 32 7.34 -3.34 -14.85
CA PRO A 32 6.22 -2.52 -14.38
C PRO A 32 6.70 -1.52 -13.32
N ILE A 33 6.39 -0.25 -13.50
CA ILE A 33 6.75 0.82 -12.56
C ILE A 33 5.54 1.62 -12.07
N ALA A 34 4.43 1.61 -12.80
CA ALA A 34 3.20 2.28 -12.39
C ALA A 34 1.97 1.64 -13.06
N ILE A 35 0.81 1.89 -12.47
CA ILE A 35 -0.50 1.57 -13.04
C ILE A 35 -1.24 2.89 -13.24
N LEU A 36 -1.82 3.08 -14.41
CA LEU A 36 -2.78 4.12 -14.69
C LEU A 36 -4.18 3.51 -14.68
N SER A 37 -5.06 4.08 -13.87
CA SER A 37 -6.49 3.77 -13.90
C SER A 37 -7.22 4.98 -14.42
N TYR A 38 -8.16 4.77 -15.33
CA TYR A 38 -9.11 5.80 -15.70
C TYR A 38 -9.89 6.23 -14.45
N VAL A 39 -10.04 7.54 -14.28
CA VAL A 39 -10.89 8.15 -13.26
C VAL A 39 -11.69 9.27 -13.90
N SER A 40 -12.89 9.48 -13.39
CA SER A 40 -13.80 10.57 -13.74
C SER A 40 -14.16 11.35 -12.49
N ASP A 41 -14.73 12.54 -12.67
CA ASP A 41 -15.20 13.38 -11.55
C ASP A 41 -16.20 12.65 -10.63
N ALA A 42 -16.92 11.66 -11.15
CA ALA A 42 -17.90 10.89 -10.38
C ALA A 42 -17.28 9.77 -9.52
N ASN A 43 -16.07 9.27 -9.85
CA ASN A 43 -15.54 8.04 -9.26
C ASN A 43 -14.11 8.14 -8.68
N TRP A 44 -13.41 9.27 -8.89
CA TRP A 44 -11.99 9.36 -8.52
C TRP A 44 -11.73 9.17 -7.02
N GLU A 45 -12.63 9.64 -6.15
CA GLU A 45 -12.50 9.47 -4.69
C GLU A 45 -12.65 8.01 -4.27
N GLU A 46 -13.66 7.32 -4.81
CA GLU A 46 -13.92 5.92 -4.52
C GLU A 46 -12.79 5.03 -5.03
N THR A 47 -12.34 5.26 -6.27
CA THR A 47 -11.20 4.57 -6.87
C THR A 47 -9.94 4.77 -6.02
N LEU A 48 -9.63 6.01 -5.61
CA LEU A 48 -8.48 6.28 -4.77
C LEU A 48 -8.59 5.62 -3.40
N ALA A 49 -9.78 5.61 -2.79
CA ALA A 49 -10.03 4.94 -1.52
C ALA A 49 -9.84 3.43 -1.64
N ALA A 50 -10.28 2.81 -2.74
CA ALA A 50 -10.05 1.40 -3.01
C ALA A 50 -8.55 1.07 -3.08
N PHE A 51 -7.76 1.84 -3.84
CA PHE A 51 -6.29 1.66 -3.90
C PHE A 51 -5.60 1.81 -2.54
N ARG A 52 -6.09 2.71 -1.68
CA ARG A 52 -5.57 2.86 -0.32
C ARG A 52 -5.90 1.65 0.55
N ARG A 53 -7.13 1.13 0.44
CA ARG A 53 -7.56 -0.07 1.16
C ARG A 53 -6.74 -1.29 0.76
N VAL A 54 -6.54 -1.50 -0.53
CA VAL A 54 -5.71 -2.61 -1.06
C VAL A 54 -4.30 -2.55 -0.47
N ARG A 55 -3.66 -1.37 -0.48
CA ARG A 55 -2.33 -1.19 0.14
C ARG A 55 -2.32 -1.49 1.63
N ALA A 56 -3.34 -1.08 2.37
CA ALA A 56 -3.44 -1.38 3.80
C ALA A 56 -3.57 -2.89 4.06
N ILE A 57 -4.39 -3.59 3.27
CA ILE A 57 -4.55 -5.05 3.38
C ILE A 57 -3.23 -5.76 3.07
N GLN A 58 -2.54 -5.37 2.00
CA GLN A 58 -1.23 -5.95 1.65
C GLN A 58 -0.18 -5.72 2.73
N ALA A 59 -0.18 -4.53 3.36
CA ALA A 59 0.73 -4.25 4.46
C ALA A 59 0.44 -5.15 5.69
N VAL A 60 -0.84 -5.38 6.01
CA VAL A 60 -1.23 -6.29 7.09
C VAL A 60 -0.84 -7.73 6.78
N ASP A 61 -1.05 -8.18 5.54
CA ASP A 61 -0.69 -9.53 5.09
C ASP A 61 0.83 -9.77 5.20
N GLU A 62 1.64 -8.80 4.78
CA GLU A 62 3.10 -8.86 4.94
C GLU A 62 3.52 -8.90 6.41
N LEU A 63 2.90 -8.09 7.28
CA LEU A 63 3.15 -8.13 8.73
C LEU A 63 2.79 -9.49 9.33
N GLN A 64 1.67 -10.08 8.92
CA GLN A 64 1.24 -11.40 9.39
C GLN A 64 2.19 -12.50 8.93
N LYS A 65 2.60 -12.46 7.66
CA LYS A 65 3.58 -13.38 7.10
C LYS A 65 4.91 -13.32 7.86
N GLN A 66 5.41 -12.11 8.11
CA GLN A 66 6.63 -11.90 8.92
C GLN A 66 6.44 -12.41 10.35
N SER A 67 5.26 -12.24 10.96
CA SER A 67 4.97 -12.77 12.29
C SER A 67 5.11 -14.30 12.33
N VAL A 68 4.55 -15.00 11.33
CA VAL A 68 4.65 -16.46 11.20
C VAL A 68 6.08 -16.90 10.93
N GLU A 69 6.81 -16.22 10.04
CA GLU A 69 8.22 -16.52 9.76
C GLU A 69 9.10 -16.39 11.00
N ASN A 70 8.78 -15.43 11.88
CA ASN A 70 9.46 -15.22 13.16
C ASN A 70 8.91 -16.07 14.32
N GLY A 71 7.88 -16.89 14.08
CA GLY A 71 7.23 -17.72 15.10
C GLY A 71 6.45 -16.94 16.17
N LEU A 72 6.20 -15.65 15.94
CA LEU A 72 5.46 -14.76 16.84
C LEU A 72 3.95 -14.98 16.75
N ASP A 73 3.47 -15.75 15.77
CA ASP A 73 2.08 -16.19 15.64
C ASP A 73 1.61 -17.06 16.82
N LYS A 74 2.56 -17.63 17.57
CA LYS A 74 2.32 -18.52 18.72
C LYS A 74 2.49 -17.83 20.07
N MET A 75 2.79 -16.54 20.06
CA MET A 75 3.06 -15.78 21.29
C MET A 75 1.83 -15.79 22.18
N ASP A 76 2.00 -16.12 23.46
CA ASP A 76 0.87 -16.22 24.37
C ASP A 76 0.34 -14.84 24.78
N LEU A 77 -0.87 -14.82 25.34
CA LEU A 77 -1.50 -13.56 25.72
C LEU A 77 -0.73 -12.84 26.85
N GLU A 78 0.02 -13.56 27.69
CA GLU A 78 0.81 -12.95 28.76
C GLU A 78 2.02 -12.23 28.18
N GLU A 79 2.75 -12.85 27.25
CA GLU A 79 3.84 -12.26 26.49
C GLU A 79 3.39 -11.03 25.72
N VAL A 80 2.24 -11.09 25.05
CA VAL A 80 1.65 -9.94 24.35
C VAL A 80 1.40 -8.79 25.33
N ASN A 81 0.81 -9.08 26.48
CA ASN A 81 0.55 -8.06 27.49
C ASN A 81 1.82 -7.48 28.11
N ARG A 82 2.86 -8.31 28.33
CA ARG A 82 4.17 -7.85 28.80
C ARG A 82 4.79 -6.88 27.81
N GLU A 83 4.77 -7.19 26.53
CA GLU A 83 5.29 -6.33 25.47
C GLU A 83 4.53 -4.99 25.38
N ILE A 84 3.19 -5.04 25.38
CA ILE A 84 2.35 -3.82 25.37
C ILE A 84 2.64 -2.94 26.59
N GLN A 85 2.80 -3.54 27.77
CA GLN A 85 3.15 -2.78 28.98
C GLN A 85 4.54 -2.15 28.88
N ALA A 86 5.52 -2.86 28.32
CA ALA A 86 6.87 -2.35 28.12
C ALA A 86 6.86 -1.12 27.19
N VAL A 87 6.21 -1.21 26.03
CA VAL A 87 6.11 -0.11 25.04
C VAL A 87 5.31 1.08 25.59
N ARG A 88 4.22 0.84 26.33
CA ARG A 88 3.45 1.93 26.95
C ARG A 88 4.25 2.65 28.04
N LYS A 89 5.06 1.92 28.81
CA LYS A 89 5.96 2.52 29.80
C LYS A 89 7.05 3.36 29.13
N SER A 90 7.71 2.86 28.07
CA SER A 90 8.74 3.63 27.37
C SER A 90 8.17 4.91 26.73
N THR A 91 7.00 4.83 26.10
CA THR A 91 6.32 6.00 25.51
C THR A 91 5.89 7.02 26.57
N HIS A 92 5.57 6.57 27.79
CA HIS A 92 5.24 7.44 28.93
C HIS A 92 6.48 8.15 29.49
N TYR A 93 7.64 7.47 29.51
CA TYR A 93 8.91 8.07 29.92
C TYR A 93 9.45 9.08 28.89
N ASP A 94 9.28 8.83 27.58
CA ASP A 94 9.71 9.77 26.54
C ASP A 94 8.92 11.08 26.54
N LYS A 95 7.63 11.04 26.92
CA LYS A 95 6.82 12.26 27.11
C LYS A 95 7.23 13.08 28.33
N CYS A 96 7.91 12.48 29.31
CA CYS A 96 8.37 13.17 30.50
C CYS A 96 9.75 13.84 30.32
N LEU A 97 10.51 13.48 29.27
CA LEU A 97 11.83 14.07 28.98
C LEU A 97 11.77 15.35 28.11
N ILE A 98 10.57 15.79 27.71
CA ILE A 98 10.36 16.96 26.82
C ILE A 98 9.64 18.12 27.58
N LEU A 99 9.53 18.05 28.90
CA LEU A 99 9.05 19.16 29.76
C LEU A 99 10.14 19.56 30.76
#